data_AF-G4F9Z8-F1
#
_entry.id   AF-G4F9Z8-F1
#
_cell.length_a   1.000
_cell.length_b   1.000
_cell.length_c   1.000
_cell.angle_alpha   90.00
_cell.angle_beta   90.00
_cell.angle_gamma   90.00
#
_symmetry.space_group_name_H-M   'P 1'
#
loop_
_entity.id
_entity.type
_entity.pdbx_description
1 polymer ?
#
loop_
_entity_poly.entity_id
_entity_poly.type
_entity_poly.pdbx_seq_one_letter_code
_entity_poly.pdbx_strand_id
1 'polypeptide(L)'
;MRISRLLTPLAAAILLAGCATSDPYGGQTQRSSTAMGSGIGAAVGAAAGALSGDGSTSRRDRALIGAAVGAAAGAGIGVYMDRQEQQLRENLQGSRIEIDRRGDDIVLNMPSGVTFGFDSADLTSEARSSLNEVASVLTEYQDTRVNIAGHTDSTGEASYNQQLSERRAQAVGGYLSQNGVSSTRLNTSGYGATQPVASNDNEQGRAQNRRVEITLTPTGDGQG
;
A
#
# COMPACT_ATOMS: atom_id res chain seq x y z
N MET A 1 70.71 -20.31 -2.49
CA MET A 1 70.22 -19.47 -3.62
C MET A 1 69.17 -20.27 -4.38
N ARG A 2 67.90 -19.81 -4.40
CA ARG A 2 66.72 -20.19 -5.24
C ARG A 2 65.45 -19.73 -4.51
N ILE A 3 65.10 -18.45 -4.64
CA ILE A 3 64.04 -17.88 -5.51
C ILE A 3 62.61 -18.19 -4.99
N SER A 4 62.02 -17.11 -4.49
CA SER A 4 60.67 -16.83 -4.00
C SER A 4 59.52 -17.11 -4.99
N ARG A 5 58.35 -17.47 -4.46
CA ARG A 5 57.04 -17.08 -5.01
C ARG A 5 56.04 -16.78 -3.88
N LEU A 6 55.76 -15.50 -3.69
CA LEU A 6 54.57 -15.00 -2.99
C LEU A 6 53.33 -15.34 -3.83
N LEU A 7 52.28 -15.85 -3.18
CA LEU A 7 50.95 -16.00 -3.74
C LEU A 7 49.99 -15.20 -2.86
N THR A 8 49.67 -13.98 -3.31
CA THR A 8 48.59 -13.14 -2.80
C THR A 8 47.24 -13.76 -3.16
N PRO A 9 46.30 -13.97 -2.21
CA PRO A 9 44.93 -14.26 -2.58
C PRO A 9 44.27 -12.96 -3.07
N LEU A 10 43.85 -13.03 -4.34
CA LEU A 10 43.10 -12.04 -5.09
C LEU A 10 41.78 -11.71 -4.39
N ALA A 11 41.51 -10.42 -4.21
CA ALA A 11 40.24 -9.90 -3.76
C ALA A 11 39.10 -10.37 -4.67
N ALA A 12 38.13 -11.09 -4.11
CA ALA A 12 36.85 -11.37 -4.77
C ALA A 12 35.91 -10.18 -4.51
N ALA A 13 35.93 -9.21 -5.42
CA ALA A 13 34.89 -8.19 -5.51
C ALA A 13 33.57 -8.89 -5.85
N ILE A 14 32.66 -8.95 -4.87
CA ILE A 14 31.28 -9.40 -5.07
C ILE A 14 30.59 -8.33 -5.92
N LEU A 15 30.48 -8.59 -7.22
CA LEU A 15 29.63 -7.84 -8.12
C LEU A 15 28.17 -8.13 -7.73
N LEU A 16 27.55 -7.19 -7.02
CA LEU A 16 26.10 -7.09 -6.91
C LEU A 16 25.54 -6.73 -8.29
N ALA A 17 25.37 -7.73 -9.15
CA ALA A 17 24.54 -7.63 -10.34
C ALA A 17 23.07 -7.71 -9.89
N GLY A 18 22.57 -6.62 -9.32
CA GLY A 18 21.13 -6.38 -9.30
C GLY A 18 20.70 -6.13 -10.75
N CYS A 19 19.90 -7.04 -11.31
CA CYS A 19 19.20 -6.76 -12.56
C CYS A 19 18.14 -5.69 -12.28
N ALA A 20 18.57 -4.42 -12.28
CA ALA A 20 17.67 -3.31 -12.51
C ALA A 20 17.21 -3.42 -13.97
N THR A 21 15.91 -3.61 -14.19
CA THR A 21 15.33 -3.52 -15.53
C THR A 21 15.38 -2.04 -15.92
N SER A 22 16.39 -1.65 -16.69
CA SER A 22 16.51 -0.28 -17.20
C SER A 22 15.50 -0.08 -18.33
N ASP A 23 14.44 0.68 -18.05
CA ASP A 23 13.58 1.29 -19.07
C ASP A 23 14.39 2.37 -19.82
N PRO A 24 14.42 2.43 -21.18
CA PRO A 24 15.31 3.34 -21.90
C PRO A 24 14.81 4.79 -22.01
N TYR A 25 13.64 5.14 -21.46
CA TYR A 25 13.11 6.52 -21.51
C TYR A 25 12.87 7.08 -20.10
N GLY A 26 13.54 8.20 -19.81
CA GLY A 26 13.63 8.76 -18.46
C GLY A 26 12.31 9.27 -17.88
N GLY A 27 12.18 9.08 -16.56
CA GLY A 27 11.19 9.79 -15.74
C GLY A 27 10.60 8.94 -14.61
N GLN A 28 11.27 8.98 -13.46
CA GLN A 28 10.83 8.45 -12.15
C GLN A 28 10.71 6.93 -12.01
N THR A 29 11.64 6.37 -11.22
CA THR A 29 11.61 4.99 -10.77
C THR A 29 10.51 4.83 -9.72
N GLN A 30 9.26 4.65 -10.16
CA GLN A 30 8.24 4.04 -9.30
C GLN A 30 8.65 2.58 -9.07
N ARG A 31 9.31 2.33 -7.93
CA ARG A 31 9.58 0.98 -7.45
C ARG A 31 8.22 0.31 -7.23
N SER A 32 7.83 -0.58 -8.14
CA SER A 32 6.69 -1.45 -7.91
C SER A 32 6.95 -2.30 -6.67
N SER A 33 6.00 -2.32 -5.74
CA SER A 33 6.00 -3.18 -4.54
C SER A 33 6.20 -4.66 -4.90
N THR A 34 5.74 -5.08 -6.08
CA THR A 34 5.93 -6.41 -6.66
C THR A 34 7.40 -6.79 -6.84
N ALA A 35 8.28 -5.84 -7.18
CA ALA A 35 9.71 -6.10 -7.37
C ALA A 35 10.48 -6.22 -6.04
N MET A 36 9.97 -5.61 -4.96
CA MET A 36 10.65 -5.62 -3.66
C MET A 36 10.33 -6.89 -2.85
N GLY A 37 9.07 -7.36 -2.88
CA GLY A 37 8.65 -8.58 -2.19
C GLY A 37 9.23 -9.86 -2.81
N SER A 38 9.29 -9.94 -4.14
CA SER A 38 9.84 -11.10 -4.87
C SER A 38 11.36 -11.24 -4.69
N GLY A 39 12.10 -10.12 -4.67
CA GLY A 39 13.56 -10.13 -4.51
C GLY A 39 14.02 -10.50 -3.10
N ILE A 40 13.35 -9.98 -2.06
CA ILE A 40 13.70 -10.27 -0.66
C ILE A 40 13.34 -11.72 -0.31
N GLY A 41 12.15 -12.17 -0.70
CA GLY A 41 11.71 -13.55 -0.48
C GLY A 41 12.62 -14.57 -1.16
N ALA A 42 13.03 -14.31 -2.41
CA ALA A 42 13.96 -15.16 -3.14
C ALA A 42 15.34 -15.25 -2.46
N ALA A 43 15.88 -14.13 -1.98
CA ALA A 43 17.19 -14.11 -1.31
C ALA A 43 17.17 -14.88 0.03
N VAL A 44 16.15 -14.65 0.86
CA VAL A 44 15.99 -15.35 2.15
C VAL A 44 15.74 -16.84 1.94
N GLY A 45 14.88 -17.18 0.99
CA GLY A 45 14.60 -18.56 0.63
C GLY A 45 15.84 -19.29 0.09
N ALA A 46 16.65 -18.62 -0.74
CA ALA A 46 17.89 -19.19 -1.26
C ALA A 46 18.89 -19.51 -0.14
N ALA A 47 19.06 -18.59 0.80
CA ALA A 47 19.94 -18.78 1.95
C ALA A 47 19.47 -19.93 2.84
N ALA A 48 18.17 -19.97 3.18
CA ALA A 48 17.59 -21.05 3.98
C ALA A 48 17.69 -22.42 3.28
N GLY A 49 17.39 -22.47 1.98
CA GLY A 49 17.51 -23.68 1.16
C GLY A 49 18.95 -24.18 1.07
N ALA A 50 19.92 -23.29 0.88
CA ALA A 50 21.35 -23.65 0.83
C ALA A 50 21.87 -24.28 2.14
N LEU A 51 21.23 -23.98 3.28
CA LEU A 51 21.61 -24.44 4.61
C LEU A 51 20.83 -25.69 5.07
N SER A 52 19.74 -26.05 4.40
CA SER A 52 18.84 -27.13 4.83
C SER A 52 19.24 -28.48 4.23
N GLY A 53 19.82 -29.39 5.03
CA GLY A 53 20.02 -30.83 4.73
C GLY A 53 21.46 -31.33 4.52
N ASP A 54 21.68 -32.64 4.65
CA ASP A 54 22.99 -33.31 4.49
C ASP A 54 23.04 -34.38 3.35
N GLY A 55 21.97 -34.49 2.55
CA GLY A 55 21.81 -35.52 1.52
C GLY A 55 22.43 -35.23 0.13
N SER A 56 22.07 -36.06 -0.85
CA SER A 56 22.63 -36.13 -2.22
C SER A 56 22.30 -34.94 -3.14
N THR A 57 21.55 -33.95 -2.68
CA THR A 57 21.18 -32.76 -3.46
C THR A 57 22.20 -31.63 -3.28
N SER A 58 22.67 -31.06 -4.39
CA SER A 58 23.66 -29.98 -4.38
C SER A 58 23.15 -28.72 -3.65
N ARG A 59 24.06 -27.97 -3.01
CA ARG A 59 23.73 -26.69 -2.34
C ARG A 59 23.05 -25.69 -3.28
N ARG A 60 23.45 -25.66 -4.56
CA ARG A 60 22.86 -24.77 -5.58
C ARG A 60 21.41 -25.13 -5.88
N ASP A 61 21.10 -26.42 -6.05
CA ASP A 61 19.73 -26.86 -6.36
C ASP A 61 18.80 -26.57 -5.20
N ARG A 62 19.27 -26.76 -3.95
CA ARG A 62 18.50 -26.39 -2.76
C ARG A 62 18.35 -24.88 -2.57
N ALA A 63 19.38 -24.10 -2.92
CA ALA A 63 19.28 -22.65 -2.95
C ALA A 63 18.26 -22.20 -4.01
N LEU A 64 18.19 -22.83 -5.17
CA LEU A 64 17.20 -22.52 -6.21
C LEU A 64 15.79 -22.90 -5.78
N ILE A 65 15.61 -24.09 -5.20
CA ILE A 65 14.32 -24.53 -4.64
C ILE A 65 13.89 -23.56 -3.53
N GLY A 66 14.81 -23.24 -2.62
CA GLY A 66 14.58 -22.27 -1.55
C GLY A 66 14.23 -20.89 -2.09
N ALA A 67 14.94 -20.42 -3.13
CA ALA A 67 14.64 -19.15 -3.78
C ALA A 67 13.25 -19.14 -4.40
N ALA A 68 12.85 -20.21 -5.09
CA ALA A 68 11.53 -20.33 -5.70
C ALA A 68 10.42 -20.34 -4.64
N VAL A 69 10.61 -21.10 -3.55
CA VAL A 69 9.66 -21.15 -2.42
C VAL A 69 9.59 -19.80 -1.70
N GLY A 70 10.72 -19.16 -1.44
CA GLY A 70 10.79 -17.86 -0.82
C GLY A 70 10.19 -16.75 -1.68
N ALA A 71 10.35 -16.83 -3.00
CA ALA A 71 9.68 -15.94 -3.95
C ALA A 71 8.16 -16.14 -3.95
N ALA A 72 7.67 -17.38 -3.91
CA ALA A 72 6.24 -17.68 -3.89
C ALA A 72 5.56 -17.22 -2.59
N ALA A 73 6.21 -17.41 -1.44
CA ALA A 73 5.69 -16.95 -0.15
C ALA A 73 5.58 -15.42 -0.06
N GLY A 74 6.48 -14.69 -0.72
CA GLY A 74 6.41 -13.22 -0.82
C GLY A 74 5.43 -12.68 -1.88
N ALA A 75 4.90 -13.53 -2.77
CA ALA A 75 4.11 -13.08 -3.92
C ALA A 75 2.58 -13.06 -3.67
N GLY A 76 2.06 -13.92 -2.78
CA GLY A 76 0.60 -14.10 -2.64
C GLY A 76 -0.17 -12.84 -2.25
N ILE A 77 0.29 -12.14 -1.21
CA ILE A 77 -0.33 -10.90 -0.74
C ILE A 77 -0.12 -9.77 -1.75
N GLY A 78 1.06 -9.68 -2.35
CA GLY A 78 1.38 -8.68 -3.36
C GLY A 78 0.46 -8.77 -4.59
N VAL A 79 0.28 -9.97 -5.15
CA VAL A 79 -0.59 -10.18 -6.32
C VAL A 79 -2.05 -9.85 -6.02
N TYR A 80 -2.54 -10.20 -4.83
CA TYR A 80 -3.89 -9.87 -4.40
C TYR A 80 -4.11 -8.34 -4.33
N MET A 81 -3.22 -7.65 -3.63
CA MET A 81 -3.29 -6.20 -3.49
C MET A 81 -3.08 -5.48 -4.82
N ASP A 82 -2.23 -5.99 -5.71
CA ASP A 82 -2.01 -5.40 -7.03
C ASP A 82 -3.26 -5.49 -7.92
N ARG A 83 -3.98 -6.62 -7.88
CA ARG A 83 -5.28 -6.76 -8.58
C ARG A 83 -6.35 -5.86 -7.99
N GLN A 84 -6.43 -5.81 -6.67
CA GLN A 84 -7.36 -4.93 -5.96
C GLN A 84 -7.10 -3.46 -6.32
N GLU A 85 -5.84 -3.02 -6.32
CA GLU A 85 -5.45 -1.66 -6.70
C GLU A 85 -5.80 -1.37 -8.16
N GLN A 86 -5.49 -2.29 -9.07
CA GLN A 86 -5.80 -2.14 -10.49
C GLN A 86 -7.31 -1.94 -10.69
N GLN A 87 -8.14 -2.76 -10.06
CA GLN A 87 -9.59 -2.67 -10.21
C GLN A 87 -10.17 -1.40 -9.57
N LEU A 88 -9.62 -0.95 -8.42
CA LEU A 88 -9.96 0.37 -7.87
C LEU A 88 -9.60 1.48 -8.86
N ARG A 89 -8.40 1.44 -9.46
CA ARG A 89 -7.98 2.43 -10.46
C ARG A 89 -8.89 2.42 -11.67
N GLU A 90 -9.34 1.25 -12.14
CA GLU A 90 -10.25 1.08 -13.26
C GLU A 90 -11.66 1.61 -12.96
N ASN A 91 -12.26 1.23 -11.83
CA ASN A 91 -13.60 1.67 -11.48
C ASN A 91 -13.67 3.15 -11.10
N LEU A 92 -12.56 3.70 -10.58
CA LEU A 92 -12.46 5.10 -10.17
C LEU A 92 -11.86 6.00 -11.26
N GLN A 93 -11.71 5.52 -12.50
CA GLN A 93 -11.26 6.35 -13.61
C GLN A 93 -12.22 7.53 -13.81
N GLY A 94 -11.66 8.74 -13.91
CA GLY A 94 -12.44 9.97 -14.03
C GLY A 94 -13.08 10.45 -12.73
N SER A 95 -12.96 9.71 -11.63
CA SER A 95 -13.23 10.25 -10.30
C SER A 95 -12.09 11.16 -9.85
N ARG A 96 -12.35 11.98 -8.84
CA ARG A 96 -11.34 12.84 -8.18
C ARG A 96 -10.70 12.16 -6.96
N ILE A 97 -10.78 10.83 -6.88
CA ILE A 97 -10.14 10.04 -5.84
C ILE A 97 -8.73 9.69 -6.30
N GLU A 98 -7.74 10.03 -5.49
CA GLU A 98 -6.35 9.66 -5.73
C GLU A 98 -6.06 8.31 -5.08
N ILE A 99 -5.28 7.46 -5.75
CA ILE A 99 -4.93 6.12 -5.27
C ILE A 99 -3.42 6.01 -5.15
N ASP A 100 -2.95 5.84 -3.93
CA ASP A 100 -1.54 5.71 -3.58
C ASP A 100 -1.23 4.33 -3.02
N ARG A 101 -0.01 3.84 -3.28
CA ARG A 101 0.54 2.65 -2.65
C ARG A 101 1.51 3.05 -1.54
N ARG A 102 1.26 2.62 -0.30
CA ARG A 102 2.11 2.88 0.87
C ARG A 102 2.58 1.56 1.47
N GLY A 103 3.68 1.03 0.97
CA GLY A 103 4.13 -0.32 1.33
C GLY A 103 3.16 -1.37 0.79
N ASP A 104 2.57 -2.16 1.68
CA ASP A 104 1.56 -3.16 1.32
C ASP A 104 0.12 -2.59 1.31
N ASP A 105 -0.07 -1.38 1.84
CA ASP A 105 -1.38 -0.74 1.93
C ASP A 105 -1.75 0.02 0.66
N ILE A 106 -3.03 -0.02 0.30
CA ILE A 106 -3.64 0.88 -0.70
C ILE A 106 -4.31 2.03 0.04
N VAL A 107 -4.04 3.27 -0.34
CA VAL A 107 -4.68 4.45 0.24
C VAL A 107 -5.47 5.20 -0.82
N LEU A 108 -6.76 5.36 -0.58
CA LEU A 108 -7.64 6.20 -1.36
C LEU A 108 -7.76 7.56 -0.66
N ASN A 109 -7.34 8.64 -1.32
CA ASN A 109 -7.49 9.99 -0.82
C ASN A 109 -8.70 10.65 -1.48
N MET A 110 -9.67 11.06 -0.66
CA MET A 110 -10.90 11.71 -1.10
C MET A 110 -10.93 13.17 -0.60
N PRO A 111 -10.74 14.17 -1.47
CA PRO A 111 -10.80 15.58 -1.08
C PRO A 111 -12.20 15.97 -0.58
N SER A 112 -12.28 16.63 0.59
CA SER A 112 -13.56 16.94 1.25
C SER A 112 -14.51 17.78 0.38
N GLY A 113 -13.98 18.67 -0.46
CA GLY A 113 -14.80 19.50 -1.35
C GLY A 113 -15.51 18.73 -2.47
N VAL A 114 -15.08 17.49 -2.73
CA VAL A 114 -15.75 16.56 -3.64
C VAL A 114 -16.62 15.58 -2.85
N THR A 115 -16.14 15.16 -1.67
CA THR A 115 -16.79 14.14 -0.86
C THR A 115 -18.04 14.63 -0.14
N PHE A 116 -18.02 15.87 0.36
CA PHE A 116 -19.07 16.40 1.26
C PHE A 116 -19.61 17.75 0.80
N GLY A 117 -20.83 18.05 1.25
CA GLY A 117 -21.35 19.41 1.23
C GLY A 117 -20.54 20.36 2.12
N PHE A 118 -20.68 21.68 1.88
CA PHE A 118 -20.01 22.71 2.69
C PHE A 118 -20.36 22.55 4.18
N ASP A 119 -19.32 22.48 5.02
CA ASP A 119 -19.41 22.30 6.48
C ASP A 119 -20.33 21.14 6.94
N SER A 120 -20.54 20.15 6.07
CA SER A 120 -21.40 19.00 6.33
C SER A 120 -20.61 17.69 6.34
N ALA A 121 -21.24 16.65 6.86
CA ALA A 121 -20.86 15.24 6.72
C ALA A 121 -21.75 14.50 5.69
N ASP A 122 -22.66 15.22 5.02
CA ASP A 122 -23.49 14.65 3.97
C ASP A 122 -22.68 14.40 2.71
N LEU A 123 -22.67 13.14 2.27
CA LEU A 123 -21.99 12.72 1.04
C LEU A 123 -22.67 13.30 -0.20
N THR A 124 -21.88 13.86 -1.10
CA THR A 124 -22.36 14.32 -2.41
C THR A 124 -22.78 13.13 -3.28
N SER A 125 -23.59 13.36 -4.32
CA SER A 125 -23.97 12.31 -5.27
C SER A 125 -22.76 11.70 -5.97
N GLU A 126 -21.74 12.52 -6.30
CA GLU A 126 -20.49 12.05 -6.89
C GLU A 126 -19.71 11.15 -5.92
N ALA A 127 -19.60 11.57 -4.65
CA ALA A 127 -18.96 10.77 -3.62
C ALA A 127 -19.65 9.43 -3.42
N ARG A 128 -20.98 9.40 -3.43
CA ARG A 128 -21.77 8.18 -3.33
C ARG A 128 -21.51 7.24 -4.50
N SER A 129 -21.47 7.75 -5.74
CA SER A 129 -21.12 6.94 -6.91
C SER A 129 -19.72 6.33 -6.79
N SER A 130 -18.71 7.13 -6.43
CA SER A 130 -17.36 6.59 -6.25
C SER A 130 -17.27 5.60 -5.07
N LEU A 131 -17.98 5.85 -3.98
CA LEU A 131 -18.02 4.93 -2.84
C LEU A 131 -18.78 3.63 -3.17
N ASN A 132 -19.72 3.62 -4.10
CA ASN A 132 -20.33 2.39 -4.61
C ASN A 132 -19.29 1.52 -5.33
N GLU A 133 -18.46 2.14 -6.17
CA GLU A 133 -17.36 1.44 -6.84
C GLU A 133 -16.33 0.90 -5.84
N VAL A 134 -15.96 1.70 -4.84
CA VAL A 134 -15.10 1.24 -3.74
C VAL A 134 -15.75 0.07 -3.00
N ALA A 135 -17.03 0.16 -2.65
CA ALA A 135 -17.75 -0.91 -1.96
C ALA A 135 -17.77 -2.20 -2.78
N SER A 136 -18.03 -2.11 -4.09
CA SER A 136 -18.00 -3.24 -5.01
C SER A 136 -16.66 -3.99 -4.94
N VAL A 137 -15.55 -3.26 -5.07
CA VAL A 137 -14.21 -3.87 -4.94
C VAL A 137 -13.98 -4.42 -3.53
N LEU A 138 -14.37 -3.71 -2.47
CA LEU A 138 -14.21 -4.22 -1.10
C LEU A 138 -15.04 -5.47 -0.82
N THR A 139 -16.17 -5.67 -1.49
CA THR A 139 -16.96 -6.90 -1.36
C THR A 139 -16.36 -8.09 -2.10
N GLU A 140 -15.67 -7.84 -3.21
CA GLU A 140 -14.92 -8.85 -3.97
C GLU A 140 -13.61 -9.25 -3.25
N TYR A 141 -12.88 -8.25 -2.74
CA TYR A 141 -11.60 -8.44 -2.07
C TYR A 141 -11.79 -8.32 -0.54
N GLN A 142 -12.01 -9.46 0.11
CA GLN A 142 -12.38 -9.53 1.54
C GLN A 142 -11.19 -9.55 2.52
N ASP A 143 -9.99 -9.88 2.05
CA ASP A 143 -8.79 -10.07 2.88
C ASP A 143 -8.06 -8.76 3.21
N THR A 144 -8.82 -7.69 3.46
CA THR A 144 -8.30 -6.41 3.91
C THR A 144 -9.09 -5.83 5.07
N ARG A 145 -8.38 -5.19 6.01
CA ARG A 145 -8.97 -4.22 6.94
C ARG A 145 -9.09 -2.87 6.25
N VAL A 146 -10.15 -2.15 6.58
CA VAL A 146 -10.48 -0.86 5.97
C VAL A 146 -10.50 0.20 7.08
N ASN A 147 -9.46 1.02 7.11
CA ASN A 147 -9.38 2.15 8.03
C ASN A 147 -9.80 3.43 7.32
N ILE A 148 -10.73 4.18 7.91
CA ILE A 148 -11.31 5.38 7.33
C ILE A 148 -10.98 6.54 8.26
N ALA A 149 -10.15 7.46 7.77
CA ALA A 149 -9.60 8.56 8.55
C ALA A 149 -10.12 9.91 8.02
N GLY A 150 -10.79 10.67 8.87
CA GLY A 150 -11.21 12.03 8.56
C GLY A 150 -10.17 13.06 8.98
N HIS A 151 -9.91 14.04 8.13
CA HIS A 151 -8.97 15.14 8.38
C HIS A 151 -9.58 16.51 8.04
N THR A 152 -9.16 17.54 8.76
CA THR A 152 -9.48 18.94 8.49
C THR A 152 -8.20 19.74 8.26
N ASP A 153 -8.35 20.98 7.82
CA ASP A 153 -7.28 21.97 7.98
C ASP A 153 -7.26 22.53 9.41
N SER A 154 -6.31 23.42 9.70
CA SER A 154 -6.12 24.02 11.03
C SER A 154 -6.99 25.26 11.30
N THR A 155 -7.97 25.57 10.45
CA THR A 155 -8.86 26.72 10.63
C THR A 155 -9.98 26.36 11.59
N GLY A 156 -10.31 27.27 12.51
CA GLY A 156 -11.39 27.07 13.48
C GLY A 156 -10.96 26.30 14.73
N GLU A 157 -11.94 26.00 15.59
CA GLU A 157 -11.71 25.37 16.90
C GLU A 157 -11.30 23.90 16.75
N ALA A 158 -10.30 23.48 17.54
CA ALA A 158 -9.78 22.12 17.48
C ALA A 158 -10.83 21.06 17.81
N SER A 159 -11.70 21.32 18.79
CA SER A 159 -12.79 20.42 19.18
C SER A 159 -13.85 20.28 18.10
N TYR A 160 -14.14 21.38 17.39
CA TYR A 160 -15.05 21.38 16.24
C TYR A 160 -14.49 20.53 15.09
N ASN A 161 -13.23 20.76 14.75
CA ASN A 161 -12.53 20.03 13.69
C ASN A 161 -12.44 18.53 13.99
N GLN A 162 -12.19 18.17 15.25
CA GLN A 162 -12.21 16.78 15.69
C GLN A 162 -13.58 16.13 15.42
N GLN A 163 -14.66 16.73 15.93
CA GLN A 163 -16.02 16.20 15.73
C GLN A 163 -16.42 16.14 14.26
N LEU A 164 -16.09 17.17 13.47
CA LEU A 164 -16.40 17.19 12.03
C LEU A 164 -15.68 16.06 11.30
N SER A 165 -14.40 15.85 11.60
CA SER A 165 -13.61 14.78 10.99
C SER A 165 -14.15 13.38 11.35
N GLU A 166 -14.57 13.17 12.59
CA GLU A 166 -15.20 11.93 13.05
C GLU A 166 -16.51 11.65 12.34
N ARG A 167 -17.41 12.65 12.27
CA ARG A 167 -18.69 12.52 11.57
C ARG A 167 -18.51 12.18 10.10
N ARG A 168 -17.52 12.79 9.43
CA ARG A 168 -17.19 12.50 8.02
C ARG A 168 -16.66 11.09 7.82
N ALA A 169 -15.75 10.64 8.68
CA ALA A 169 -15.26 9.26 8.63
C ALA A 169 -16.39 8.24 8.88
N GLN A 170 -17.26 8.52 9.84
CA GLN A 170 -18.44 7.70 10.14
C GLN A 170 -19.44 7.69 8.98
N ALA A 171 -19.67 8.81 8.30
CA ALA A 171 -20.55 8.87 7.14
C ALA A 171 -20.04 7.98 6.00
N VAL A 172 -18.74 8.02 5.71
CA VAL A 172 -18.10 7.16 4.70
C VAL A 172 -18.18 5.69 5.11
N GLY A 173 -17.81 5.35 6.35
CA GLY A 173 -17.87 3.97 6.84
C GLY A 173 -19.29 3.41 6.87
N GLY A 174 -20.25 4.21 7.33
CA GLY A 174 -21.66 3.86 7.31
C GLY A 174 -22.19 3.64 5.90
N TYR A 175 -21.75 4.45 4.93
CA TYR A 175 -22.14 4.27 3.54
C TYR A 175 -21.56 2.98 2.93
N LEU A 176 -20.27 2.69 3.16
CA LEU A 176 -19.64 1.44 2.70
C LEU A 176 -20.32 0.21 3.33
N SER A 177 -20.66 0.28 4.62
CA SER A 177 -21.36 -0.82 5.30
C SER A 177 -22.75 -1.06 4.74
N GLN A 178 -23.51 0.00 4.46
CA GLN A 178 -24.82 -0.10 3.80
C GLN A 178 -24.74 -0.72 2.40
N ASN A 179 -23.59 -0.59 1.74
CA ASN A 179 -23.33 -1.17 0.42
C ASN A 179 -22.61 -2.53 0.49
N GLY A 180 -22.71 -3.24 1.62
CA GLY A 180 -22.32 -4.65 1.72
C GLY A 180 -20.94 -4.92 2.28
N VAL A 181 -20.14 -3.89 2.59
CA VAL A 181 -18.85 -4.09 3.26
C VAL A 181 -19.07 -4.50 4.71
N SER A 182 -18.49 -5.62 5.14
CA SER A 182 -18.64 -6.10 6.51
C SER A 182 -18.18 -5.06 7.53
N SER A 183 -19.03 -4.75 8.51
CA SER A 183 -18.72 -3.80 9.58
C SER A 183 -17.52 -4.22 10.42
N THR A 184 -17.22 -5.52 10.52
CA THR A 184 -16.05 -6.04 11.24
C THR A 184 -14.72 -5.69 10.57
N ARG A 185 -14.74 -5.32 9.28
CA ARG A 185 -13.56 -4.88 8.53
C ARG A 185 -13.37 -3.37 8.58
N LEU A 186 -14.42 -2.63 8.93
CA LEU A 186 -14.43 -1.17 8.90
C LEU A 186 -14.03 -0.60 10.26
N ASN A 187 -13.06 0.31 10.24
CA ASN A 187 -12.69 1.13 11.37
C ASN A 187 -12.74 2.60 10.95
N THR A 188 -13.31 3.45 11.80
CA THR A 188 -13.47 4.89 11.51
C THR A 188 -12.78 5.72 12.58
N SER A 189 -12.10 6.78 12.19
CA SER A 189 -11.40 7.67 13.11
C SER A 189 -11.38 9.09 12.55
N GLY A 190 -11.55 10.09 13.41
CA GLY A 190 -11.31 11.49 13.07
C GLY A 190 -10.01 11.97 13.71
N TYR A 191 -9.22 12.74 12.97
CA TYR A 191 -7.95 13.30 13.46
C TYR A 191 -7.94 14.83 13.53
N GLY A 192 -9.05 15.49 13.16
CA GLY A 192 -9.09 16.93 13.00
C GLY A 192 -7.91 17.44 12.17
N ALA A 193 -7.20 18.43 12.69
CA ALA A 193 -6.03 19.05 12.04
C ALA A 193 -4.67 18.42 12.43
N THR A 194 -4.66 17.33 13.19
CA THR A 194 -3.43 16.83 13.86
C THR A 194 -2.48 16.07 12.93
N GLN A 195 -2.94 15.67 11.75
CA GLN A 195 -2.16 14.93 10.74
C GLN A 195 -2.22 15.64 9.38
N PRO A 196 -1.58 16.81 9.23
CA PRO A 196 -1.53 17.53 7.96
C PRO A 196 -0.60 16.82 6.97
N VAL A 197 -1.01 16.79 5.70
CA VAL A 197 -0.19 16.33 4.57
C VAL A 197 0.47 17.49 3.81
N ALA A 198 0.00 18.71 4.06
CA ALA A 198 0.52 19.94 3.48
C ALA A 198 0.48 21.10 4.47
N SER A 199 1.17 22.20 4.15
CA SER A 199 1.16 23.42 4.98
C SER A 199 -0.26 23.99 5.11
N ASN A 200 -0.64 24.39 6.32
CA ASN A 200 -1.91 25.08 6.57
C ASN A 200 -1.83 26.60 6.30
N ASP A 201 -0.65 27.11 5.98
CA ASP A 201 -0.40 28.55 5.83
C ASP A 201 -0.97 29.11 4.53
N ASN A 202 -1.28 28.24 3.56
CA ASN A 202 -1.85 28.61 2.26
C ASN A 202 -3.09 27.78 1.92
N GLU A 203 -3.95 28.33 1.06
CA GLU A 203 -5.25 27.70 0.74
C GLU A 203 -5.09 26.36 0.02
N GLN A 204 -4.07 26.22 -0.83
CA GLN A 204 -3.81 24.97 -1.54
C GLN A 204 -3.49 23.83 -0.57
N GLY A 205 -2.61 24.06 0.41
CA GLY A 205 -2.26 23.05 1.40
C GLY A 205 -3.42 22.77 2.37
N ARG A 206 -4.21 23.77 2.76
CA ARG A 206 -5.45 23.53 3.52
C ARG A 206 -6.44 22.66 2.74
N ALA A 207 -6.61 22.91 1.45
CA ALA A 207 -7.47 22.09 0.59
C ALA A 207 -7.03 20.62 0.54
N GLN A 208 -5.70 20.37 0.52
CA GLN A 208 -5.13 19.02 0.61
C GLN A 208 -5.36 18.39 2.00
N ASN A 209 -5.27 19.18 3.07
CA ASN A 209 -5.49 18.67 4.43
C ASN A 209 -6.95 18.27 4.69
N ARG A 210 -7.92 18.98 4.08
CA ARG A 210 -9.35 18.66 4.14
C ARG A 210 -9.66 17.42 3.28
N ARG A 211 -9.52 16.23 3.84
CA ARG A 211 -9.71 14.96 3.12
C ARG A 211 -10.26 13.85 4.02
N VAL A 212 -10.74 12.79 3.39
CA VAL A 212 -10.92 11.49 4.02
C VAL A 212 -9.96 10.51 3.34
N GLU A 213 -9.19 9.77 4.14
CA GLU A 213 -8.36 8.67 3.65
C GLU A 213 -9.06 7.33 3.93
N ILE A 214 -9.08 6.43 2.94
CA ILE A 214 -9.47 5.03 3.13
C ILE A 214 -8.23 4.18 2.91
N THR A 215 -7.71 3.58 3.96
CA THR A 215 -6.54 2.70 3.92
C THR A 215 -6.98 1.25 3.95
N LEU A 216 -6.56 0.49 2.94
CA LEU A 216 -6.78 -0.94 2.81
C LEU A 216 -5.50 -1.66 3.20
N THR A 217 -5.54 -2.37 4.32
CA THR A 217 -4.40 -3.11 4.85
C THR A 217 -4.65 -4.61 4.70
N PRO A 218 -3.74 -5.38 4.09
CA PRO A 218 -3.92 -6.81 3.95
C PRO A 218 -3.98 -7.47 5.32
N THR A 219 -5.00 -8.30 5.54
CA THR A 219 -4.98 -9.28 6.62
C THR A 219 -4.18 -10.44 6.07
N GLY A 220 -2.99 -10.75 6.62
CA GLY A 220 -2.07 -11.78 6.10
C GLY A 220 -2.61 -13.22 6.04
N ASP A 221 -3.92 -13.39 6.12
CA ASP A 221 -4.68 -14.62 6.13
C ASP A 221 -5.19 -14.94 4.73
N GLY A 222 -4.29 -15.07 3.75
CA GLY A 222 -4.60 -15.67 2.44
C GLY A 222 -4.87 -17.18 2.51
N GLN A 223 -5.51 -17.65 3.59
CA GLN A 223 -5.86 -19.05 3.84
C GLN A 223 -7.35 -19.14 4.15
N GLY A 224 -8.15 -19.11 3.08
CA GLY A 224 -9.45 -19.79 3.03
C GLY A 224 -9.28 -21.15 2.37
#